data_AF-A0A3M1D633-F1
#
_entry.id   AF-A0A3M1D633-F1
#
_cell.length_a   1.000
_cell.length_b   1.000
_cell.length_c   1.000
_cell.angle_alpha   90.00
_cell.angle_beta   90.00
_cell.angle_gamma   90.00
#
_symmetry.space_group_name_H-M   'P 1'
#
loop_
_entity.id
_entity.type
_entity.pdbx_description
1 polymer ?
#
loop_
_entity_poly.entity_id
_entity_poly.type
_entity_poly.pdbx_seq_one_letter_code
_entity_poly.pdbx_strand_id
1 'polypeptide(L)'
;MDGSSGDDGNTGEASSPLRTIGKALEMAAAGDTVTVKAGTYNEQIVIPDKNPAPSLSAPLVIRADPAGGPVVLDGTGVELVVEGTLENPAGVSIYRDGAVVLEGFTITNYSGYGVAVQQSSFATVKGCTFRSNGTGMADAVDLLVISSQGVRVLENAFEGTASSERAIDDRSTDTWIAYNDFTGYRSSCIKVGPAPAGAGCRIEHNRFTGNPATEGVVLLDRARAVVVTRNILDGGSLQGIRLEQSTDCRVHMNT
;
A
#
# COMPACT_ATOMS: atom_id res chain seq x y z
N MET A 1 -15.70 -14.66 -0.66
CA MET A 1 -15.37 -15.15 -2.02
C MET A 1 -14.31 -16.24 -1.95
N ASP A 2 -14.19 -17.08 -3.00
CA ASP A 2 -13.31 -18.24 -3.08
C ASP A 2 -12.81 -18.42 -4.52
N GLY A 3 -11.51 -18.21 -4.76
CA GLY A 3 -10.94 -18.22 -6.12
C GLY A 3 -10.87 -19.61 -6.75
N SER A 4 -10.96 -20.66 -5.93
CA SER A 4 -10.81 -22.04 -6.37
C SER A 4 -12.14 -22.71 -6.71
N SER A 5 -13.20 -22.40 -5.95
CA SER A 5 -14.50 -23.07 -6.06
C SER A 5 -15.69 -22.11 -6.25
N GLY A 6 -15.45 -20.80 -6.30
CA GLY A 6 -16.48 -19.80 -6.50
C GLY A 6 -16.90 -19.65 -7.96
N ASP A 7 -18.01 -18.96 -8.17
CA ASP A 7 -18.55 -18.58 -9.47
C ASP A 7 -19.05 -17.12 -9.40
N ASP A 8 -18.75 -16.30 -10.42
CA ASP A 8 -19.11 -14.87 -10.43
C ASP A 8 -20.62 -14.63 -10.69
N GLY A 9 -21.38 -15.67 -11.01
CA GLY A 9 -22.84 -15.69 -11.01
C GLY A 9 -23.48 -16.00 -9.64
N ASN A 10 -22.67 -16.32 -8.63
CA ASN A 10 -23.17 -16.62 -7.29
C ASN A 10 -23.54 -15.36 -6.50
N THR A 11 -24.20 -15.54 -5.35
CA THR A 11 -24.65 -14.45 -4.49
C THR A 11 -23.54 -13.84 -3.63
N GLY A 12 -22.42 -14.53 -3.45
CA GLY A 12 -21.32 -14.10 -2.58
C GLY A 12 -21.42 -14.60 -1.14
N GLU A 13 -22.46 -15.35 -0.80
CA GLU A 13 -22.60 -16.02 0.50
C GLU A 13 -21.55 -17.13 0.70
N ALA A 14 -21.34 -17.55 1.95
CA ALA A 14 -20.35 -18.61 2.25
C ALA A 14 -20.66 -19.95 1.56
N SER A 15 -21.95 -20.25 1.35
CA SER A 15 -22.45 -21.43 0.64
C SER A 15 -22.43 -21.28 -0.89
N SER A 16 -22.32 -20.05 -1.39
CA SER A 16 -22.34 -19.70 -2.82
C SER A 16 -21.37 -18.53 -3.06
N PRO A 17 -20.05 -18.77 -2.96
CA PRO A 17 -19.06 -17.71 -3.00
C PRO A 17 -18.84 -17.21 -4.42
N LEU A 18 -18.56 -15.91 -4.56
CA LEU A 18 -18.01 -15.32 -5.78
C LEU A 18 -16.60 -15.85 -6.05
N ARG A 19 -16.17 -15.84 -7.31
CA ARG A 19 -14.84 -16.31 -7.72
C ARG A 19 -13.79 -15.19 -7.68
N THR A 20 -14.10 -14.03 -8.25
CA THR A 20 -13.17 -12.92 -8.45
C THR A 20 -13.34 -11.80 -7.43
N ILE A 21 -12.24 -11.09 -7.15
CA ILE A 21 -12.26 -9.95 -6.22
C ILE A 21 -12.96 -8.78 -6.89
N GLY A 22 -12.73 -8.55 -8.18
CA GLY A 22 -13.41 -7.52 -8.95
C GLY A 22 -14.94 -7.66 -8.86
N LYS A 23 -15.48 -8.87 -9.01
CA LYS A 23 -16.93 -9.09 -8.89
C LYS A 23 -17.47 -8.83 -7.49
N ALA A 24 -16.74 -9.28 -6.47
CA ALA A 24 -17.13 -9.00 -5.09
C ALA A 24 -17.15 -7.49 -4.79
N LEU A 25 -16.19 -6.75 -5.34
CA LEU A 25 -16.16 -5.30 -5.24
C LEU A 25 -17.31 -4.65 -5.98
N GLU A 26 -17.71 -5.10 -7.17
CA GLU A 26 -18.90 -4.56 -7.85
C GLU A 26 -20.18 -4.66 -7.00
N MET A 27 -20.33 -5.75 -6.24
CA MET A 27 -21.51 -6.02 -5.41
C MET A 27 -21.47 -5.32 -4.05
N ALA A 28 -20.28 -5.09 -3.50
CA ALA A 28 -20.11 -4.48 -2.19
C ALA A 28 -20.43 -2.98 -2.18
N ALA A 29 -21.07 -2.54 -1.10
CA ALA A 29 -21.35 -1.15 -0.79
C ALA A 29 -20.47 -0.62 0.36
N ALA A 30 -20.53 0.68 0.61
CA ALA A 30 -19.92 1.27 1.80
C ALA A 30 -20.48 0.62 3.08
N GLY A 31 -19.59 0.22 3.99
CA GLY A 31 -19.93 -0.52 5.22
C GLY A 31 -19.79 -2.04 5.08
N ASP A 32 -19.65 -2.57 3.87
CA ASP A 32 -19.50 -4.00 3.66
C ASP A 32 -18.08 -4.50 3.91
N THR A 33 -17.96 -5.81 4.12
CA THR A 33 -16.68 -6.51 4.20
C THR A 33 -16.61 -7.60 3.14
N VAL A 34 -15.69 -7.45 2.19
CA VAL A 34 -15.28 -8.50 1.26
C VAL A 34 -14.21 -9.36 1.93
N THR A 35 -14.59 -10.57 2.36
CA THR A 35 -13.63 -11.57 2.87
C THR A 35 -13.18 -12.50 1.74
N VAL A 36 -11.87 -12.53 1.53
CA VAL A 36 -11.20 -13.32 0.48
C VAL A 36 -10.57 -14.55 1.11
N LYS A 37 -10.94 -15.74 0.65
CA LYS A 37 -10.35 -16.98 1.13
C LYS A 37 -8.96 -17.21 0.54
N ALA A 38 -8.20 -18.08 1.20
CA ALA A 38 -6.87 -18.51 0.77
C ALA A 38 -6.82 -18.89 -0.72
N GLY A 39 -5.78 -18.45 -1.42
CA GLY A 39 -5.63 -18.66 -2.85
C GLY A 39 -4.73 -17.62 -3.50
N THR A 40 -4.39 -17.88 -4.76
CA THR A 40 -3.66 -16.93 -5.62
C THR A 40 -4.61 -16.34 -6.63
N TYR A 41 -4.62 -15.02 -6.73
CA TYR A 41 -5.50 -14.23 -7.57
C TYR A 41 -4.66 -13.41 -8.55
N ASN A 42 -4.75 -13.75 -9.83
CA ASN A 42 -4.08 -13.03 -10.91
C ASN A 42 -5.04 -11.99 -11.50
N GLU A 43 -5.31 -10.96 -10.73
CA GLU A 43 -6.25 -9.89 -11.08
C GLU A 43 -5.60 -8.52 -10.89
N GLN A 44 -6.05 -7.55 -11.68
CA GLN A 44 -5.94 -6.14 -11.30
C GLN A 44 -7.17 -5.75 -10.50
N ILE A 45 -6.97 -5.19 -9.31
CA ILE A 45 -8.04 -4.79 -8.40
C ILE A 45 -8.28 -3.30 -8.50
N VAL A 46 -9.45 -2.91 -8.98
CA VAL A 46 -9.90 -1.52 -9.02
C VAL A 46 -11.14 -1.42 -8.16
N ILE A 47 -11.13 -0.52 -7.17
CA ILE A 47 -12.31 -0.27 -6.36
C ILE A 47 -13.26 0.61 -7.20
N PRO A 48 -14.48 0.15 -7.53
CA PRO A 48 -15.41 0.97 -8.30
C PRO A 48 -15.94 2.13 -7.46
N ASP A 49 -16.21 3.28 -8.09
CA ASP A 49 -16.85 4.43 -7.45
C ASP A 49 -18.13 3.98 -6.70
N LYS A 50 -18.19 4.25 -5.38
CA LYS A 50 -19.33 3.87 -4.54
C LYS A 50 -20.27 5.04 -4.29
N ASN A 51 -21.56 4.73 -4.20
CA ASN A 51 -22.59 5.69 -3.82
C ASN A 51 -23.56 5.08 -2.79
N PRO A 52 -23.50 5.49 -1.50
CA PRO A 52 -22.58 6.50 -0.95
C PRO A 52 -21.12 6.04 -0.95
N ALA A 53 -20.18 6.99 -0.98
CA ALA A 53 -18.75 6.70 -0.84
C ALA A 53 -18.44 6.16 0.56
N PRO A 54 -17.42 5.28 0.73
CA PRO A 54 -17.04 4.76 2.03
C PRO A 54 -16.62 5.89 2.99
N SER A 55 -16.96 5.76 4.26
CA SER A 55 -16.66 6.77 5.29
C SER A 55 -16.11 6.09 6.54
N LEU A 56 -15.51 6.85 7.46
CA LEU A 56 -15.00 6.28 8.71
C LEU A 56 -16.06 5.54 9.54
N SER A 57 -17.35 5.92 9.41
CA SER A 57 -18.47 5.23 10.07
C SER A 57 -19.02 4.03 9.29
N ALA A 58 -18.70 3.92 7.99
CA ALA A 58 -19.12 2.85 7.11
C ALA A 58 -18.00 2.56 6.09
N PRO A 59 -16.85 2.00 6.55
CA PRO A 59 -15.73 1.71 5.67
C PRO A 59 -16.06 0.53 4.75
N LEU A 60 -15.46 0.50 3.56
CA LEU A 60 -15.45 -0.70 2.73
C LEU A 60 -14.19 -1.49 3.08
N VAL A 61 -14.36 -2.69 3.62
CA VAL A 61 -13.24 -3.53 4.06
C VAL A 61 -13.01 -4.64 3.06
N ILE A 62 -11.78 -4.79 2.59
CA ILE A 62 -11.30 -5.87 1.74
C ILE A 62 -10.24 -6.57 2.56
N ARG A 63 -10.49 -7.83 2.94
CA ARG A 63 -9.60 -8.56 3.84
C ARG A 63 -9.34 -9.98 3.37
N ALA A 64 -8.10 -10.43 3.54
CA ALA A 64 -7.79 -11.85 3.57
C ALA A 64 -8.47 -12.49 4.78
N ASP A 65 -9.00 -13.70 4.62
CA ASP A 65 -9.63 -14.46 5.70
C ASP A 65 -8.59 -14.78 6.80
N PRO A 66 -8.71 -14.20 8.01
CA PRO A 66 -7.71 -14.38 9.06
C PRO A 66 -7.70 -15.81 9.65
N ALA A 67 -8.76 -16.59 9.44
CA ALA A 67 -8.82 -18.00 9.85
C ALA A 67 -8.31 -18.94 8.75
N GLY A 68 -8.03 -18.42 7.56
CA GLY A 68 -7.59 -19.17 6.39
C GLY A 68 -6.07 -19.24 6.23
N GLY A 69 -5.66 -19.84 5.11
CA GLY A 69 -4.30 -19.74 4.60
C GLY A 69 -4.04 -18.40 3.87
N PRO A 70 -2.83 -18.23 3.29
CA PRO A 70 -2.46 -16.97 2.65
C PRO A 70 -3.33 -16.64 1.44
N VAL A 71 -3.61 -15.35 1.27
CA VAL A 71 -4.25 -14.78 0.08
C VAL A 71 -3.22 -13.96 -0.67
N VAL A 72 -2.93 -14.36 -1.91
CA VAL A 72 -1.89 -13.75 -2.74
C VAL A 72 -2.53 -13.05 -3.93
N LEU A 73 -2.31 -11.75 -4.05
CA LEU A 73 -2.53 -10.97 -5.26
C LEU A 73 -1.24 -11.01 -6.07
N ASP A 74 -1.27 -11.70 -7.21
CA ASP A 74 -0.08 -11.99 -8.02
C ASP A 74 -0.21 -11.39 -9.43
N GLY A 75 0.60 -10.37 -9.72
CA GLY A 75 0.62 -9.68 -11.00
C GLY A 75 1.20 -10.48 -12.18
N THR A 76 1.68 -11.71 -11.96
CA THR A 76 2.24 -12.53 -13.03
C THR A 76 1.21 -12.78 -14.14
N GLY A 77 1.53 -12.33 -15.36
CA GLY A 77 0.65 -12.49 -16.52
C GLY A 77 -0.57 -11.56 -16.53
N VAL A 78 -0.66 -10.60 -15.60
CA VAL A 78 -1.72 -9.60 -15.58
C VAL A 78 -1.34 -8.43 -16.49
N GLU A 79 -2.19 -8.15 -17.49
CA GLU A 79 -2.09 -6.93 -18.29
C GLU A 79 -2.74 -5.78 -17.52
N LEU A 80 -1.90 -4.90 -16.96
CA LEU A 80 -2.37 -3.79 -16.14
C LEU A 80 -2.82 -2.58 -16.97
N VAL A 81 -3.94 -1.99 -16.58
CA VAL A 81 -4.45 -0.73 -17.11
C VAL A 81 -4.17 0.40 -16.12
N VAL A 82 -3.80 1.58 -16.63
CA VAL A 82 -3.59 2.76 -15.78
C VAL A 82 -4.93 3.30 -15.28
N GLU A 83 -5.04 3.46 -13.97
CA GLU A 83 -6.19 4.07 -13.31
C GLU A 83 -5.94 5.55 -12.99
N GLY A 84 -6.98 6.38 -13.16
CA GLY A 84 -6.94 7.79 -12.80
C GLY A 84 -5.87 8.60 -13.55
N THR A 85 -4.95 9.19 -12.78
CA THR A 85 -3.87 10.05 -13.33
C THR A 85 -2.49 9.50 -12.97
N LEU A 86 -2.39 8.22 -12.68
CA LEU A 86 -1.12 7.58 -12.38
C LEU A 86 -0.22 7.60 -13.62
N GLU A 87 1.09 7.67 -13.38
CA GLU A 87 2.10 7.51 -14.44
C GLU A 87 2.29 6.04 -14.82
N ASN A 88 2.20 5.15 -13.83
CA ASN A 88 2.31 3.70 -13.97
C ASN A 88 1.05 3.05 -13.39
N PRO A 89 0.60 1.90 -13.91
CA PRO A 89 -0.57 1.23 -13.36
C PRO A 89 -0.27 0.65 -11.97
N ALA A 90 -1.31 0.17 -11.28
CA ALA A 90 -1.18 -0.51 -10.00
C ALA A 90 -1.95 -1.84 -9.99
N GLY A 91 -1.44 -2.82 -9.25
CA GLY A 91 -2.12 -4.08 -9.00
C GLY A 91 -3.40 -3.89 -8.19
N VAL A 92 -3.38 -2.97 -7.21
CA VAL A 92 -4.57 -2.52 -6.47
C VAL A 92 -4.68 -0.99 -6.53
N SER A 93 -5.79 -0.48 -7.02
CA SER A 93 -6.06 0.96 -7.16
C SER A 93 -7.21 1.39 -6.25
N ILE A 94 -6.89 2.15 -5.19
CA ILE A 94 -7.86 2.88 -4.36
C ILE A 94 -7.90 4.32 -4.88
N TYR A 95 -8.97 4.68 -5.59
CA TYR A 95 -9.01 5.90 -6.41
C TYR A 95 -10.28 6.71 -6.19
N ARG A 96 -10.14 7.96 -5.72
CA ARG A 96 -11.26 8.85 -5.35
C ARG A 96 -12.22 8.24 -4.32
N ASP A 97 -11.69 7.38 -3.46
CA ASP A 97 -12.46 6.73 -2.43
C ASP A 97 -12.24 7.37 -1.05
N GLY A 98 -13.19 7.10 -0.16
CA GLY A 98 -13.02 7.37 1.26
C GLY A 98 -12.39 6.18 1.98
N ALA A 99 -12.91 5.86 3.16
CA ALA A 99 -12.36 4.87 4.09
C ALA A 99 -12.43 3.42 3.55
N VAL A 100 -11.57 3.10 2.59
CA VAL A 100 -11.31 1.74 2.10
C VAL A 100 -10.21 1.11 2.94
N VAL A 101 -10.40 -0.12 3.38
CA VAL A 101 -9.41 -0.89 4.13
C VAL A 101 -8.96 -2.08 3.30
N LEU A 102 -7.66 -2.19 3.04
CA LEU A 102 -7.02 -3.36 2.45
C LEU A 102 -6.21 -4.07 3.54
N GLU A 103 -6.57 -5.31 3.85
CA GLU A 103 -6.05 -6.02 5.02
C GLU A 103 -5.55 -7.44 4.71
N GLY A 104 -4.32 -7.75 5.11
CA GLY A 104 -3.84 -9.14 5.24
C GLY A 104 -3.39 -9.84 3.95
N PHE A 105 -3.22 -9.11 2.85
CA PHE A 105 -2.85 -9.70 1.55
C PHE A 105 -1.34 -9.81 1.38
N THR A 106 -0.87 -10.85 0.70
CA THR A 106 0.43 -10.81 0.00
C THR A 106 0.23 -10.19 -1.37
N ILE A 107 0.99 -9.16 -1.72
CA ILE A 107 0.87 -8.38 -2.96
C ILE A 107 2.20 -8.46 -3.69
N THR A 108 2.23 -9.13 -4.84
CA THR A 108 3.49 -9.53 -5.48
C THR A 108 3.45 -9.51 -7.00
N ASN A 109 4.63 -9.35 -7.61
CA ASN A 109 4.88 -9.54 -9.05
C ASN A 109 4.08 -8.61 -9.98
N TYR A 110 3.59 -7.47 -9.49
CA TYR A 110 3.00 -6.47 -10.37
C TYR A 110 4.08 -5.72 -11.14
N SER A 111 3.84 -5.50 -12.43
CA SER A 111 4.74 -4.72 -13.30
C SER A 111 4.66 -3.21 -13.02
N GLY A 112 3.52 -2.74 -12.54
CA GLY A 112 3.33 -1.41 -11.96
C GLY A 112 3.41 -1.43 -10.43
N TYR A 113 2.88 -0.40 -9.75
CA TYR A 113 2.80 -0.35 -8.29
C TYR A 113 2.09 -1.61 -7.75
N GLY A 114 2.47 -2.09 -6.55
CA GLY A 114 1.68 -3.13 -5.88
C GLY A 114 0.30 -2.57 -5.49
N VAL A 115 0.31 -1.44 -4.78
CA VAL A 115 -0.88 -0.68 -4.39
C VAL A 115 -0.68 0.79 -4.73
N ALA A 116 -1.71 1.46 -5.24
CA ALA A 116 -1.78 2.91 -5.35
C ALA A 116 -3.02 3.44 -4.61
N VAL A 117 -2.80 4.38 -3.71
CA VAL A 117 -3.84 5.20 -3.08
C VAL A 117 -3.78 6.59 -3.70
N GLN A 118 -4.75 6.91 -4.55
CA GLN A 118 -4.78 8.17 -5.30
C GLN A 118 -6.05 8.97 -4.98
N GLN A 119 -5.89 10.28 -4.74
CA GLN A 119 -7.00 11.22 -4.57
C GLN A 119 -8.05 10.75 -3.55
N SER A 120 -7.61 10.03 -2.53
CA SER A 120 -8.47 9.33 -1.58
C SER A 120 -8.30 9.89 -0.17
N SER A 121 -9.23 9.56 0.71
CA SER A 121 -9.18 9.99 2.12
C SER A 121 -9.42 8.84 3.07
N PHE A 122 -8.61 8.77 4.13
CA PHE A 122 -8.76 7.79 5.21
C PHE A 122 -8.65 6.31 4.80
N ALA A 123 -8.03 6.03 3.65
CA ALA A 123 -7.71 4.66 3.26
C ALA A 123 -6.72 4.03 4.25
N THR A 124 -6.85 2.73 4.48
CA THR A 124 -5.96 1.95 5.35
C THR A 124 -5.40 0.76 4.58
N VAL A 125 -4.08 0.65 4.52
CA VAL A 125 -3.37 -0.54 4.03
C VAL A 125 -2.68 -1.16 5.24
N LYS A 126 -3.13 -2.34 5.67
CA LYS A 126 -2.60 -2.95 6.90
C LYS A 126 -2.39 -4.45 6.86
N GLY A 127 -1.41 -4.94 7.60
CA GLY A 127 -1.15 -6.38 7.72
C GLY A 127 -0.77 -7.04 6.39
N CYS A 128 -0.43 -6.28 5.35
CA CYS A 128 -0.10 -6.80 4.04
C CYS A 128 1.41 -7.10 3.95
N THR A 129 1.76 -8.01 3.04
CA THR A 129 3.15 -8.28 2.65
C THR A 129 3.38 -7.84 1.21
N PHE A 130 4.37 -6.99 0.97
CA PHE A 130 4.74 -6.49 -0.35
C PHE A 130 6.08 -7.05 -0.77
N ARG A 131 6.18 -7.53 -2.00
CA ARG A 131 7.45 -7.99 -2.59
C ARG A 131 7.39 -7.95 -4.12
N SER A 132 8.52 -7.69 -4.76
CA SER A 132 8.65 -7.81 -6.23
C SER A 132 7.58 -7.07 -7.04
N ASN A 133 7.09 -5.92 -6.59
CA ASN A 133 6.22 -5.05 -7.40
C ASN A 133 7.03 -3.96 -8.09
N GLY A 134 6.42 -3.25 -9.03
CA GLY A 134 7.07 -2.21 -9.81
C GLY A 134 8.09 -2.74 -10.81
N THR A 135 8.04 -4.02 -11.15
CA THR A 135 9.10 -4.72 -11.93
C THR A 135 9.25 -4.23 -13.36
N GLY A 136 8.23 -3.53 -13.89
CA GLY A 136 8.28 -2.87 -15.20
C GLY A 136 8.67 -1.39 -15.15
N MET A 137 8.90 -0.83 -13.95
CA MET A 137 9.20 0.59 -13.76
C MET A 137 10.71 0.81 -13.64
N ALA A 138 11.17 2.00 -14.03
CA ALA A 138 12.58 2.38 -13.85
C ALA A 138 12.97 2.53 -12.37
N ASP A 139 12.02 2.91 -11.53
CA ASP A 139 12.16 3.03 -10.08
C ASP A 139 11.00 2.27 -9.44
N ALA A 140 11.27 1.01 -9.04
CA ALA A 140 10.25 0.10 -8.52
C ALA A 140 9.68 0.62 -7.19
N VAL A 141 8.36 0.64 -7.07
CA VAL A 141 7.62 1.14 -5.89
C VAL A 141 6.52 0.15 -5.53
N ASP A 142 6.48 -0.31 -4.28
CA ASP A 142 5.43 -1.22 -3.80
C ASP A 142 4.11 -0.49 -3.52
N LEU A 143 4.16 0.62 -2.78
CA LEU A 143 3.00 1.40 -2.39
C LEU A 143 3.18 2.88 -2.74
N LEU A 144 2.34 3.39 -3.63
CA LEU A 144 2.23 4.82 -3.92
C LEU A 144 1.05 5.42 -3.16
N VAL A 145 1.27 6.55 -2.48
CA VAL A 145 0.20 7.34 -1.85
C VAL A 145 0.26 8.76 -2.42
N ILE A 146 -0.66 9.15 -3.30
CA ILE A 146 -0.58 10.41 -4.04
C ILE A 146 -1.86 11.24 -3.94
N SER A 147 -1.70 12.55 -3.73
CA SER A 147 -2.80 13.51 -3.66
C SER A 147 -3.92 13.10 -2.71
N SER A 148 -3.57 12.38 -1.63
CA SER A 148 -4.50 11.79 -0.68
C SER A 148 -4.36 12.45 0.69
N GLN A 149 -5.26 12.14 1.62
CA GLN A 149 -5.17 12.63 2.99
C GLN A 149 -5.57 11.59 4.04
N GLY A 150 -4.92 11.63 5.20
CA GLY A 150 -5.32 10.80 6.34
C GLY A 150 -5.12 9.30 6.13
N VAL A 151 -4.25 8.90 5.19
CA VAL A 151 -3.98 7.49 4.86
C VAL A 151 -3.24 6.82 6.01
N ARG A 152 -3.50 5.52 6.21
CA ARG A 152 -2.86 4.69 7.24
C ARG A 152 -2.14 3.53 6.57
N VAL A 153 -0.83 3.43 6.80
CA VAL A 153 0.00 2.32 6.33
C VAL A 153 0.57 1.64 7.57
N LEU A 154 -0.08 0.56 8.00
CA LEU A 154 0.11 0.00 9.34
C LEU A 154 0.47 -1.48 9.30
N GLU A 155 1.44 -1.91 10.10
CA GLU A 155 1.66 -3.36 10.35
C GLU A 155 1.95 -4.17 9.07
N ASN A 156 2.52 -3.54 8.04
CA ASN A 156 2.87 -4.22 6.79
C ASN A 156 4.32 -4.70 6.81
N ALA A 157 4.58 -5.79 6.09
CA ALA A 157 5.91 -6.27 5.78
C ALA A 157 6.28 -5.87 4.34
N PHE A 158 7.34 -5.10 4.19
CA PHE A 158 7.91 -4.69 2.91
C PHE A 158 9.21 -5.46 2.70
N GLU A 159 9.18 -6.43 1.78
CA GLU A 159 10.24 -7.40 1.53
C GLU A 159 10.91 -7.13 0.17
N GLY A 160 11.88 -6.24 0.19
CA GLY A 160 12.67 -5.87 -0.97
C GLY A 160 13.53 -7.01 -1.49
N THR A 161 13.64 -7.08 -2.81
CA THR A 161 14.53 -8.00 -3.54
C THR A 161 15.70 -7.23 -4.18
N ALA A 162 16.56 -7.92 -4.92
CA ALA A 162 17.69 -7.29 -5.60
C ALA A 162 17.30 -6.20 -6.61
N SER A 163 16.05 -6.17 -7.07
CA SER A 163 15.48 -5.16 -7.98
C SER A 163 14.47 -4.21 -7.32
N SER A 164 14.26 -4.31 -6.01
CA SER A 164 13.33 -3.44 -5.29
C SER A 164 14.00 -2.13 -4.91
N GLU A 165 13.57 -1.03 -5.54
CA GLU A 165 14.13 0.29 -5.29
C GLU A 165 13.50 0.95 -4.07
N ARG A 166 12.16 1.10 -4.06
CA ARG A 166 11.43 1.79 -3.01
C ARG A 166 10.20 1.04 -2.50
N ALA A 167 9.96 1.10 -1.19
CA ALA A 167 8.77 0.48 -0.61
C ALA A 167 7.57 1.43 -0.72
N ILE A 168 7.68 2.62 -0.14
CA ILE A 168 6.61 3.62 -0.09
C ILE A 168 7.07 4.91 -0.75
N ASP A 169 6.27 5.42 -1.69
CA ASP A 169 6.36 6.78 -2.22
C ASP A 169 5.12 7.58 -1.78
N ASP A 170 5.29 8.44 -0.77
CA ASP A 170 4.22 9.26 -0.21
C ASP A 170 4.30 10.71 -0.69
N ARG A 171 3.33 11.07 -1.53
CA ARG A 171 3.13 12.41 -2.11
C ARG A 171 1.82 13.03 -1.60
N SER A 172 1.47 12.75 -0.35
CA SER A 172 0.19 13.09 0.28
C SER A 172 0.35 13.82 1.62
N THR A 173 -0.76 14.10 2.30
CA THR A 173 -0.78 14.77 3.62
C THR A 173 -1.43 13.89 4.69
N ASP A 174 -1.08 14.11 5.95
CA ASP A 174 -1.63 13.39 7.11
C ASP A 174 -1.53 11.85 7.01
N THR A 175 -0.58 11.33 6.24
CA THR A 175 -0.28 9.90 6.16
C THR A 175 0.38 9.45 7.46
N TRP A 176 -0.09 8.35 8.04
CA TRP A 176 0.54 7.71 9.19
C TRP A 176 1.12 6.37 8.77
N ILE A 177 2.45 6.30 8.72
CA ILE A 177 3.22 5.12 8.36
C ILE A 177 3.82 4.58 9.65
N ALA A 178 3.25 3.50 10.19
CA ALA A 178 3.69 2.99 11.48
C ALA A 178 3.63 1.48 11.63
N TYR A 179 4.49 0.95 12.50
CA TYR A 179 4.57 -0.48 12.82
C TYR A 179 4.86 -1.38 11.61
N ASN A 180 5.45 -0.83 10.54
CA ASN A 180 5.84 -1.62 9.38
C ASN A 180 7.28 -2.12 9.52
N ASP A 181 7.54 -3.29 8.94
CA ASP A 181 8.87 -3.86 8.80
C ASP A 181 9.36 -3.68 7.36
N PHE A 182 10.59 -3.21 7.18
CA PHE A 182 11.22 -2.98 5.86
C PHE A 182 12.55 -3.70 5.75
N THR A 183 12.74 -4.46 4.67
CA THR A 183 13.99 -5.17 4.38
C THR A 183 14.38 -5.05 2.91
N GLY A 184 15.67 -5.00 2.59
CA GLY A 184 16.17 -5.19 1.22
C GLY A 184 16.01 -4.05 0.19
N TYR A 185 15.50 -2.86 0.54
CA TYR A 185 15.32 -1.76 -0.44
C TYR A 185 16.61 -0.99 -0.75
N ARG A 186 16.76 -0.56 -2.02
CA ARG A 186 18.02 -0.02 -2.59
C ARG A 186 18.07 1.49 -2.80
N SER A 187 16.94 2.13 -3.08
CA SER A 187 16.84 3.60 -3.13
C SER A 187 16.51 4.13 -1.74
N SER A 188 15.30 3.86 -1.26
CA SER A 188 14.78 4.27 0.05
C SER A 188 13.66 3.32 0.48
N CYS A 189 13.42 3.13 1.78
CA CYS A 189 12.24 2.37 2.19
C CYS A 189 11.00 3.26 2.10
N ILE A 190 11.07 4.45 2.72
CA ILE A 190 9.99 5.44 2.70
C ILE A 190 10.54 6.72 2.09
N LYS A 191 9.89 7.20 1.02
CA LYS A 191 10.05 8.57 0.53
C LYS A 191 8.79 9.36 0.86
N VAL A 192 8.96 10.57 1.38
CA VAL A 192 7.89 11.57 1.47
C VAL A 192 8.29 12.80 0.68
N GLY A 193 7.40 13.28 -0.19
CA GLY A 193 7.63 14.45 -1.03
C GLY A 193 7.49 14.19 -2.54
N PRO A 194 7.46 15.25 -3.36
CA PRO A 194 7.68 16.65 -2.99
C PRO A 194 6.43 17.43 -2.59
N ALA A 195 6.65 18.64 -2.05
CA ALA A 195 5.61 19.60 -1.66
C ALA A 195 4.46 19.70 -2.69
N PRO A 196 3.19 19.79 -2.24
CA PRO A 196 2.76 20.04 -0.86
C PRO A 196 2.76 18.82 0.07
N ALA A 197 3.32 17.67 -0.35
CA ALA A 197 3.37 16.47 0.46
C ALA A 197 4.16 16.63 1.79
N GLY A 198 3.75 15.82 2.77
CA GLY A 198 4.40 15.69 4.08
C GLY A 198 3.70 16.40 5.23
N ALA A 199 2.82 17.38 4.96
CA ALA A 199 2.13 18.11 6.01
C ALA A 199 1.31 17.15 6.88
N GLY A 200 1.66 17.07 8.18
CA GLY A 200 1.00 16.17 9.13
C GLY A 200 1.38 14.69 9.01
N CYS A 201 2.22 14.32 8.03
CA CYS A 201 2.69 12.95 7.88
C CYS A 201 3.58 12.53 9.05
N ARG A 202 3.42 11.29 9.49
CA ARG A 202 4.18 10.69 10.59
C ARG A 202 4.75 9.34 10.18
N ILE A 203 6.04 9.17 10.40
CA ILE A 203 6.77 7.92 10.24
C ILE A 203 7.23 7.50 11.62
N GLU A 204 6.56 6.53 12.23
CA GLU A 204 6.89 6.12 13.58
C GLU A 204 6.75 4.64 13.87
N HIS A 205 7.54 4.12 14.81
CA HIS A 205 7.47 2.72 15.22
C HIS A 205 7.73 1.71 14.10
N ASN A 206 8.39 2.12 13.02
CA ASN A 206 8.80 1.21 11.96
C ASN A 206 10.17 0.62 12.25
N ARG A 207 10.43 -0.56 11.68
CA ARG A 207 11.73 -1.23 11.76
C ARG A 207 12.31 -1.37 10.35
N PHE A 208 13.53 -0.89 10.17
CA PHE A 208 14.28 -1.00 8.93
C PHE A 208 15.47 -1.92 9.18
N THR A 209 15.53 -3.09 8.55
CA THR A 209 16.61 -4.07 8.78
C THR A 209 17.30 -4.44 7.47
N GLY A 210 18.61 -4.21 7.37
CA GLY A 210 19.41 -4.70 6.24
C GLY A 210 19.02 -4.11 4.88
N ASN A 211 18.66 -2.83 4.83
CA ASN A 211 18.28 -2.16 3.59
C ASN A 211 19.50 -1.48 2.95
N PRO A 212 20.01 -1.90 1.78
CA PRO A 212 21.12 -1.25 1.07
C PRO A 212 20.78 0.12 0.48
N ALA A 213 19.82 0.83 1.07
CA ALA A 213 19.29 2.10 0.59
C ALA A 213 20.40 3.15 0.44
N THR A 214 20.46 3.78 -0.72
CA THR A 214 21.46 4.79 -1.08
C THR A 214 20.98 6.22 -0.84
N GLU A 215 19.67 6.44 -0.77
CA GLU A 215 19.04 7.74 -0.50
C GLU A 215 18.60 7.87 0.97
N GLY A 216 18.83 6.83 1.76
CA GLY A 216 18.40 6.70 3.14
C GLY A 216 17.16 5.82 3.28
N VAL A 217 17.06 5.06 4.37
CA VAL A 217 15.85 4.24 4.61
C VAL A 217 14.60 5.11 4.74
N VAL A 218 14.75 6.34 5.24
CA VAL A 218 13.73 7.39 5.14
C VAL A 218 14.30 8.58 4.39
N LEU A 219 13.68 8.93 3.27
CA LEU A 219 13.97 10.10 2.46
C LEU A 219 12.83 11.12 2.57
N LEU A 220 13.14 12.32 3.03
CA LEU A 220 12.25 13.48 2.94
C LEU A 220 12.78 14.40 1.83
N ASP A 221 12.15 14.38 0.65
CA ASP A 221 12.55 15.18 -0.52
C ASP A 221 11.57 16.33 -0.75
N ARG A 222 11.99 17.57 -0.47
CA ARG A 222 11.16 18.78 -0.55
C ARG A 222 9.84 18.63 0.22
N ALA A 223 9.86 17.87 1.32
CA ALA A 223 8.71 17.67 2.18
C ALA A 223 8.60 18.78 3.23
N ARG A 224 7.41 18.93 3.81
CA ARG A 224 7.17 19.91 4.88
C ARG A 224 6.47 19.29 6.08
N ALA A 225 6.91 19.64 7.28
CA ALA A 225 6.22 19.29 8.53
C ALA A 225 6.02 17.78 8.77
N VAL A 226 6.95 16.96 8.28
CA VAL A 226 6.98 15.50 8.54
C VAL A 226 7.61 15.23 9.91
N VAL A 227 7.02 14.29 10.66
CA VAL A 227 7.62 13.78 11.91
C VAL A 227 8.16 12.37 11.68
N VAL A 228 9.45 12.16 11.95
CA VAL A 228 10.10 10.85 11.92
C VAL A 228 10.57 10.51 13.33
N THR A 229 9.91 9.58 14.01
CA THR A 229 10.18 9.30 15.42
C THR A 229 10.00 7.85 15.83
N ARG A 230 10.75 7.38 16.83
CA ARG A 230 10.56 6.03 17.41
C ARG A 230 10.73 4.90 16.42
N ASN A 231 11.54 5.09 15.38
CA ASN A 231 11.89 4.04 14.45
C ASN A 231 13.19 3.34 14.86
N ILE A 232 13.36 2.10 14.42
CA ILE A 232 14.58 1.30 14.59
C ILE A 232 15.23 1.14 13.22
N LEU A 233 16.48 1.60 13.07
CA LEU A 233 17.24 1.54 11.83
C LEU A 233 18.47 0.65 12.02
N ASP A 234 18.36 -0.62 11.64
CA ASP A 234 19.36 -1.65 11.86
C ASP A 234 20.09 -2.06 10.57
N GLY A 235 21.23 -1.39 10.33
CA GLY A 235 22.21 -1.76 9.32
C GLY A 235 21.78 -1.64 7.85
N GLY A 236 22.73 -1.95 6.96
CA GLY A 236 22.52 -2.06 5.51
C GLY A 236 22.59 -0.76 4.72
N SER A 237 22.11 0.37 5.26
CA SER A 237 21.93 1.59 4.45
C SER A 237 23.12 2.54 4.50
N LEU A 238 23.35 3.27 3.40
CA LEU A 238 24.34 4.35 3.34
C LEU A 238 23.98 5.51 4.28
N GLN A 239 22.68 5.77 4.47
CA GLN A 239 22.16 6.85 5.31
C GLN A 239 20.93 6.35 6.08
N GLY A 240 20.73 6.80 7.32
CA GLY A 240 19.51 6.44 8.06
C GLY A 240 18.31 7.25 7.56
N ILE A 241 18.30 8.53 7.91
CA ILE A 241 17.23 9.47 7.58
C ILE A 241 17.86 10.64 6.82
N ARG A 242 17.44 10.86 5.57
CA ARG A 242 17.91 11.96 4.71
C ARG A 242 16.83 13.01 4.56
N LEU A 243 17.20 14.26 4.83
CA LEU A 243 16.35 15.43 4.55
C LEU A 243 16.98 16.22 3.42
N GLU A 244 16.26 16.34 2.31
CA GLU A 244 16.68 17.08 1.14
C GLU A 244 15.68 18.20 0.88
N GLN A 245 16.14 19.45 0.97
CA GLN A 245 15.33 20.66 0.73
C GLN A 245 13.99 20.68 1.51
N SER A 246 13.93 19.96 2.63
CA SER A 246 12.74 19.80 3.45
C SER A 246 12.70 20.82 4.59
N THR A 247 11.50 21.27 4.96
CA THR A 247 11.29 22.33 5.96
C THR A 247 10.35 21.89 7.06
N ASP A 248 10.46 22.49 8.25
CA ASP A 248 9.59 22.21 9.42
C ASP A 248 9.54 20.73 9.88
N CYS A 249 10.45 19.88 9.40
CA CYS A 249 10.47 18.45 9.72
C CYS A 249 11.10 18.21 11.09
N ARG A 250 10.62 17.20 11.81
CA ARG A 250 11.12 16.80 13.13
C ARG A 250 11.63 15.37 13.10
N VAL A 251 12.89 15.18 13.45
CA VAL A 251 13.52 13.85 13.56
C VAL A 251 14.00 13.67 14.99
N HIS A 252 13.41 12.75 15.75
CA HIS A 252 13.78 12.53 17.15
C HIS A 252 13.43 11.12 17.62
N MET A 253 14.14 10.59 18.62
CA MET A 253 13.88 9.27 19.22
C MET A 253 13.95 8.10 18.23
N ASN A 254 14.76 8.19 17.18
CA ASN A 254 15.07 7.05 16.30
C ASN A 254 16.37 6.41 16.80
N THR A 255 16.45 5.08 16.71
CA THR A 255 17.57 4.29 17.25
C THR A 255 18.20 3.45 16.16
#